data_AF-A0A2T7QC90-F1
#
_entry.id   AF-A0A2T7QC90-F1
#
_cell.length_a   1.000
_cell.length_b   1.000
_cell.length_c   1.000
_cell.angle_alpha   90.00
_cell.angle_beta   90.00
_cell.angle_gamma   90.00
#
_symmetry.space_group_name_H-M   'P 1'
#
loop_
_entity.id
_entity.type
_entity.pdbx_description
1 polymer ?
#
loop_
_entity_poly.entity_id
_entity_poly.type
_entity_poly.pdbx_seq_one_letter_code
_entity_poly.pdbx_strand_id
1 'polypeptide(L)'
;MKRKLYTFTAILLFFPTLFFSSCKKDEAPKADLAAIKKEWVTGSWKQKDIQLGVSTNVNVPGVGKIPLKEGMSMLDDPTINALLTGAVGANPFVYTRNNIYDFNSDGSYEVDGVVDFGGGTRLLAGGYGTWDSEVYGSVLALFPEKDQRDPHWINNITASQLNLAISVSLPGLGDVPMKLLLEKQ
;
A
#
# COMPACT_ATOMS: atom_id res chain seq x y z
N MET A 1 -63.65 14.65 56.74
CA MET A 1 -62.89 14.96 55.51
C MET A 1 -61.61 14.13 55.50
N LYS A 2 -61.52 13.14 54.59
CA LYS A 2 -60.44 12.13 54.56
C LYS A 2 -59.38 12.52 53.53
N ARG A 3 -58.13 12.61 54.00
CA ARG A 3 -56.88 12.81 53.24
C ARG A 3 -56.66 11.65 52.27
N LYS A 4 -56.57 11.87 50.95
CA LYS A 4 -55.92 10.94 49.98
C LYS A 4 -55.61 11.65 48.65
N LEU A 5 -54.52 12.41 48.56
CA LEU A 5 -53.93 12.77 47.25
C LEU A 5 -52.50 13.33 47.35
N TYR A 6 -51.57 12.63 48.00
CA TYR A 6 -50.17 13.10 48.06
C TYR A 6 -49.11 12.01 47.82
N THR A 7 -49.50 10.81 47.37
CA THR A 7 -48.53 9.70 47.21
C THR A 7 -48.12 9.43 45.76
N PHE A 8 -48.88 9.90 44.77
CA PHE A 8 -48.58 9.62 43.35
C PHE A 8 -47.66 10.65 42.68
N THR A 9 -47.58 11.88 43.20
CA THR A 9 -46.81 12.96 42.56
C THR A 9 -45.30 12.87 42.86
N ALA A 10 -44.90 12.16 43.92
CA ALA A 10 -43.48 12.02 44.29
C ALA A 10 -42.74 10.95 43.48
N ILE A 11 -43.45 9.96 42.92
CA ILE A 11 -42.84 8.87 42.14
C ILE A 11 -42.52 9.30 40.71
N LEU A 12 -43.28 10.27 40.15
CA LEU A 12 -43.08 10.73 38.77
C LEU A 12 -41.86 11.66 38.58
N LEU A 13 -41.31 12.22 39.66
CA LEU A 13 -40.17 13.14 39.60
C LEU A 13 -38.80 12.44 39.75
N PHE A 14 -38.78 11.15 40.09
CA PHE A 14 -37.54 10.36 40.22
C PHE A 14 -37.17 9.53 38.99
N PHE A 15 -38.04 9.46 37.98
CA PHE A 15 -37.80 8.66 36.78
C PHE A 15 -36.93 9.32 35.66
N PRO A 16 -36.73 10.65 35.56
CA PRO A 16 -35.96 11.19 34.44
C PRO A 16 -34.44 11.20 34.69
N THR A 17 -33.96 10.95 35.91
CA THR A 17 -32.51 10.98 36.22
C THR A 17 -31.78 9.69 35.87
N LEU A 18 -32.49 8.59 35.60
CA LEU A 18 -31.90 7.31 35.21
C LEU A 18 -31.58 7.21 33.70
N PHE A 19 -32.00 8.18 32.89
CA PHE A 19 -31.71 8.19 31.43
C PHE A 19 -30.40 8.89 31.05
N PHE A 20 -29.70 9.55 31.98
CA PHE A 20 -28.43 10.22 31.70
C PHE A 20 -27.19 9.33 31.93
N SER A 21 -27.34 8.15 32.54
CA SER A 21 -26.20 7.24 32.82
C SER A 21 -25.92 6.21 31.72
N SER A 22 -26.61 6.25 30.58
CA SER A 22 -26.39 5.30 29.47
C SER A 22 -25.74 5.92 28.22
N CYS A 23 -25.15 7.11 28.32
CA CYS A 23 -24.05 7.46 27.43
C CYS A 23 -22.79 6.82 27.98
N LYS A 24 -22.58 5.53 27.69
CA LYS A 24 -21.22 5.00 27.64
C LYS A 24 -20.52 5.83 26.58
N LYS A 25 -19.68 6.77 27.02
CA LYS A 25 -18.73 7.42 26.15
C LYS A 25 -17.92 6.27 25.57
N ASP A 26 -18.13 5.96 24.30
CA ASP A 26 -17.35 4.94 23.62
C ASP A 26 -15.88 5.28 23.88
N GLU A 27 -15.18 4.35 24.52
CA GLU A 27 -13.74 4.48 24.72
C GLU A 27 -13.16 4.71 23.33
N ALA A 28 -12.36 5.77 23.19
CA ALA A 28 -11.63 6.01 21.95
C ALA A 28 -10.92 4.71 21.55
N PRO A 29 -10.91 4.32 20.27
CA PRO A 29 -10.31 3.06 19.84
C PRO A 29 -8.91 2.92 20.42
N LYS A 30 -8.59 1.74 20.99
CA LYS A 30 -7.36 1.46 21.74
C LYS A 30 -6.05 1.67 20.96
N ALA A 31 -6.13 1.88 19.64
CA ALA A 31 -5.06 2.39 18.80
C ALA A 31 -5.66 3.05 17.56
N ASP A 32 -5.03 4.11 17.06
CA ASP A 32 -5.36 4.70 15.76
C ASP A 32 -5.07 3.68 14.64
N LEU A 33 -5.95 3.61 13.64
CA LEU A 33 -5.80 2.71 12.49
C LEU A 33 -4.47 2.95 11.76
N ALA A 34 -4.00 4.20 11.73
CA ALA A 34 -2.71 4.54 11.15
C ALA A 34 -1.54 3.86 11.91
N ALA A 35 -1.61 3.79 13.24
CA ALA A 35 -0.60 3.11 14.06
C ALA A 35 -0.60 1.59 13.82
N ILE A 36 -1.79 0.97 13.73
CA ILE A 36 -1.93 -0.46 13.43
C ILE A 36 -1.34 -0.78 12.06
N LYS A 37 -1.65 0.02 11.04
CA LYS A 37 -1.10 -0.19 9.69
C LYS A 37 0.40 0.02 9.64
N LYS A 38 0.94 0.98 10.39
CA LYS A 38 2.40 1.19 10.52
C LYS A 38 3.08 -0.04 11.12
N GLU A 39 2.48 -0.66 12.14
CA GLU A 39 2.94 -1.93 12.71
C GLU A 39 2.90 -3.06 11.67
N TRP A 40 1.81 -3.15 10.88
CA TRP A 40 1.72 -4.15 9.83
C TRP A 40 2.81 -3.97 8.77
N VAL A 41 3.06 -2.74 8.30
CA VAL A 41 4.13 -2.44 7.32
C VAL A 41 5.51 -2.79 7.87
N THR A 42 5.75 -2.61 9.16
CA THR A 42 7.07 -2.85 9.76
C THR A 42 7.50 -4.31 9.63
N GLY A 43 8.74 -4.58 9.22
CA GLY A 43 9.34 -5.90 9.09
C GLY A 43 9.91 -6.19 7.70
N SER A 44 10.30 -7.44 7.48
CA SER A 44 10.90 -7.92 6.23
C SER A 44 9.85 -8.47 5.28
N TRP A 45 9.93 -8.04 4.02
CA TRP A 45 8.95 -8.34 2.99
C TRP A 45 9.64 -8.83 1.73
N LYS A 46 9.36 -10.05 1.30
CA LYS A 46 9.87 -10.58 0.05
C LYS A 46 8.98 -10.20 -1.11
N GLN A 47 9.59 -9.80 -2.22
CA GLN A 47 8.87 -9.62 -3.46
C GLN A 47 8.28 -10.94 -3.94
N LYS A 48 6.97 -10.96 -4.11
CA LYS A 48 6.25 -12.07 -4.74
C LYS A 48 6.12 -11.85 -6.23
N ASP A 49 5.70 -10.65 -6.63
CA ASP A 49 5.49 -10.28 -8.03
C ASP A 49 5.50 -8.76 -8.19
N ILE A 50 5.67 -8.31 -9.43
CA ILE A 50 5.36 -6.95 -9.86
C ILE A 50 4.49 -7.05 -11.09
N GLN A 51 3.31 -6.43 -11.06
CA GLN A 51 2.27 -6.60 -12.08
C GLN A 51 1.91 -5.29 -12.74
N LEU A 52 1.43 -5.35 -13.97
CA LEU A 52 0.85 -4.21 -14.64
C LEU A 52 -0.37 -3.69 -13.87
N GLY A 53 -0.37 -2.40 -13.53
CA GLY A 53 -1.41 -1.80 -12.67
C GLY A 53 -2.70 -1.46 -13.41
N VAL A 54 -2.67 -1.33 -14.74
CA VAL A 54 -3.83 -0.97 -15.56
C VAL A 54 -3.82 -1.72 -16.89
N SER A 55 -5.01 -2.02 -17.44
CA SER A 55 -5.11 -2.58 -18.78
C SER A 55 -4.80 -1.51 -19.83
N THR A 56 -4.01 -1.84 -20.84
CA THR A 56 -3.62 -0.93 -21.92
C THR A 56 -3.45 -1.68 -23.24
N ASN A 57 -3.07 -0.96 -24.30
CA ASN A 57 -2.66 -1.56 -25.55
C ASN A 57 -1.35 -0.96 -26.02
N VAL A 58 -0.42 -1.81 -26.44
CA VAL A 58 0.86 -1.39 -27.01
C VAL A 58 0.83 -1.63 -28.51
N ASN A 59 1.16 -0.61 -29.29
CA ASN A 59 1.32 -0.75 -30.73
C ASN A 59 2.74 -1.18 -31.04
N VAL A 60 2.90 -2.36 -31.63
CA VAL A 60 4.20 -2.89 -32.02
C VAL A 60 4.33 -2.82 -33.54
N PRO A 61 5.33 -2.12 -34.10
CA PRO A 61 5.57 -2.07 -35.54
C PRO A 61 5.66 -3.47 -36.15
N GLY A 62 4.93 -3.71 -37.24
CA GLY A 62 4.92 -5.00 -37.94
C GLY A 62 4.09 -6.12 -37.30
N VAL A 63 3.63 -5.95 -36.04
CA VAL A 63 2.77 -6.92 -35.34
C VAL A 63 1.35 -6.37 -35.17
N GLY A 64 1.21 -5.07 -34.93
CA GLY A 64 -0.06 -4.41 -34.66
C GLY A 64 -0.29 -4.18 -33.17
N LYS A 65 -1.56 -4.05 -32.79
CA LYS A 65 -1.97 -3.66 -31.43
C LYS A 65 -2.06 -4.89 -30.52
N ILE A 66 -1.23 -4.92 -29.48
CA ILE A 66 -1.21 -5.99 -28.47
C ILE A 66 -1.93 -5.51 -27.21
N PRO A 67 -3.02 -6.19 -26.78
CA PRO A 67 -3.68 -5.86 -25.53
C PRO A 67 -2.87 -6.38 -24.34
N LEU A 68 -2.60 -5.50 -23.38
CA LEU A 68 -2.03 -5.84 -22.08
C LEU A 68 -3.10 -5.66 -21.01
N LYS A 69 -3.26 -6.65 -20.16
CA LYS A 69 -4.26 -6.66 -19.09
C LYS A 69 -3.61 -6.32 -17.76
N GLU A 70 -4.35 -5.59 -16.95
CA GLU A 70 -4.04 -5.42 -15.53
C GLU A 70 -3.79 -6.78 -14.88
N GLY A 71 -2.78 -6.86 -14.01
CA GLY A 71 -2.40 -8.08 -13.30
C GLY A 71 -1.44 -9.00 -14.07
N MET A 72 -1.12 -8.71 -15.34
CA MET A 72 -0.04 -9.41 -16.04
C MET A 72 1.29 -9.19 -15.29
N SER A 73 2.00 -10.29 -15.01
CA SER A 73 3.28 -10.24 -14.29
C SER A 73 4.36 -9.65 -15.17
N MET A 74 5.08 -8.66 -14.65
CA MET A 74 6.27 -8.12 -15.27
C MET A 74 7.46 -9.09 -15.18
N LEU A 75 7.39 -10.09 -14.28
CA LEU A 75 8.43 -11.10 -14.09
C LEU A 75 8.25 -12.30 -15.01
N ASP A 76 7.01 -12.78 -15.13
CA ASP A 76 6.72 -14.13 -15.65
C ASP A 76 5.83 -14.14 -16.89
N ASP A 77 5.16 -13.03 -17.24
CA ASP A 77 4.29 -13.03 -18.41
C ASP A 77 5.13 -13.08 -19.71
N PRO A 78 4.92 -14.08 -20.58
CA PRO A 78 5.73 -14.24 -21.79
C PRO A 78 5.54 -13.10 -22.79
N THR A 79 4.37 -12.46 -22.82
CA THR A 79 4.09 -11.32 -23.69
C THR A 79 4.86 -10.10 -23.21
N ILE A 80 4.81 -9.82 -21.91
CA ILE A 80 5.58 -8.71 -21.31
C ILE A 80 7.07 -8.94 -21.50
N ASN A 81 7.55 -10.16 -21.23
CA ASN A 81 8.96 -10.50 -21.39
C ASN A 81 9.43 -10.30 -22.84
N ALA A 82 8.64 -10.74 -23.83
CA ALA A 82 8.96 -10.54 -25.24
C ALA A 82 8.98 -9.06 -25.63
N LEU A 83 8.02 -8.26 -25.14
CA LEU A 83 7.96 -6.82 -25.42
C LEU A 83 9.16 -6.07 -24.83
N LEU A 84 9.49 -6.32 -23.56
CA LEU A 84 10.61 -5.66 -22.88
C LEU A 84 11.95 -6.11 -23.48
N THR A 85 12.12 -7.40 -23.76
CA THR A 85 13.33 -7.92 -24.44
C THR A 85 13.48 -7.31 -25.82
N GLY A 86 12.39 -7.15 -26.59
CA GLY A 86 12.42 -6.49 -27.89
C GLY A 86 12.73 -4.99 -27.82
N ALA A 87 12.32 -4.32 -26.75
CA ALA A 87 12.50 -2.87 -26.57
C ALA A 87 13.88 -2.49 -26.02
N VAL A 88 14.37 -3.21 -25.00
CA VAL A 88 15.59 -2.84 -24.25
C VAL A 88 16.61 -3.98 -24.15
N GLY A 89 16.42 -5.06 -24.92
CA GLY A 89 17.37 -6.18 -25.02
C GLY A 89 17.25 -7.25 -23.93
N ALA A 90 16.55 -6.96 -22.83
CA ALA A 90 16.23 -7.90 -21.77
C ALA A 90 14.95 -7.46 -21.02
N ASN A 91 14.38 -8.32 -20.18
CA ASN A 91 13.34 -7.91 -19.24
C ASN A 91 13.99 -7.43 -17.93
N PRO A 92 13.93 -6.13 -17.59
CA PRO A 92 14.59 -5.59 -16.40
C PRO A 92 13.98 -6.10 -15.08
N PHE A 93 12.70 -6.50 -15.08
CA PHE A 93 12.02 -6.89 -13.85
C PHE A 93 12.45 -8.26 -13.35
N VAL A 94 12.93 -9.17 -14.21
CA VAL A 94 13.34 -10.52 -13.76
C VAL A 94 14.44 -10.50 -12.71
N TYR A 95 15.24 -9.43 -12.67
CA TYR A 95 16.31 -9.22 -11.71
C TYR A 95 15.81 -8.80 -10.32
N THR A 96 14.56 -8.35 -10.19
CA THR A 96 13.98 -7.93 -8.90
C THR A 96 13.27 -9.06 -8.15
N ARG A 97 13.18 -10.26 -8.75
CA ARG A 97 12.40 -11.40 -8.22
C ARG A 97 12.69 -11.76 -6.77
N ASN A 98 13.93 -11.56 -6.32
CA ASN A 98 14.36 -11.92 -4.98
C ASN A 98 14.54 -10.72 -4.06
N ASN A 99 14.06 -9.54 -4.44
CA ASN A 99 14.18 -8.36 -3.60
C ASN A 99 13.48 -8.60 -2.25
N ILE A 100 14.17 -8.22 -1.19
CA ILE A 100 13.63 -8.17 0.18
C ILE A 100 13.60 -6.71 0.60
N TYR A 101 12.45 -6.27 1.11
CA TYR A 101 12.23 -4.91 1.58
C TYR A 101 12.11 -4.97 3.10
N ASP A 102 12.99 -4.26 3.78
CA ASP A 102 13.01 -4.15 5.23
C ASP A 102 12.49 -2.77 5.62
N PHE A 103 11.31 -2.71 6.23
CA PHE A 103 10.75 -1.48 6.79
C PHE A 103 10.93 -1.49 8.31
N ASN A 104 11.92 -0.77 8.81
CA ASN A 104 12.25 -0.76 10.24
C ASN A 104 11.31 0.12 11.05
N SER A 105 11.12 -0.21 12.33
CA SER A 105 10.24 0.53 13.24
C SER A 105 10.73 1.95 13.56
N ASP A 106 12.02 2.22 13.35
CA ASP A 106 12.63 3.55 13.49
C ASP A 106 12.36 4.47 12.28
N GLY A 107 11.69 3.96 11.24
CA GLY A 107 11.38 4.69 10.01
C GLY A 107 12.48 4.61 8.95
N SER A 108 13.53 3.80 9.12
CA SER A 108 14.47 3.47 8.05
C SER A 108 13.94 2.33 7.17
N TYR A 109 14.33 2.31 5.89
CA TYR A 109 14.11 1.16 5.02
C TYR A 109 15.36 0.78 4.25
N GLU A 110 15.43 -0.50 3.87
CA GLU A 110 16.43 -1.06 2.98
C GLU A 110 15.75 -2.02 1.98
N VAL A 111 16.34 -2.16 0.79
CA VAL A 111 15.95 -3.15 -0.21
C VAL A 111 17.19 -3.97 -0.57
N ASP A 112 17.26 -5.20 -0.07
CA ASP A 112 18.27 -6.18 -0.50
C ASP A 112 17.86 -6.75 -1.85
N GLY A 113 18.51 -6.27 -2.91
CA GLY A 113 18.26 -6.72 -4.28
C GLY A 113 18.51 -5.63 -5.32
N VAL A 114 17.82 -5.74 -6.46
CA VAL A 114 18.00 -4.86 -7.62
C VAL A 114 16.91 -3.79 -7.64
N VAL A 115 17.31 -2.53 -7.50
CA VAL A 115 16.41 -1.34 -7.52
C VAL A 115 16.57 -0.46 -8.76
N ASP A 116 17.62 -0.71 -9.54
CA ASP A 116 17.98 -0.01 -10.77
C ASP A 116 18.53 -1.03 -11.78
N PHE A 117 18.09 -0.96 -13.03
CA PHE A 117 18.53 -1.85 -14.11
C PHE A 117 19.68 -1.27 -14.96
N GLY A 118 20.24 -0.13 -14.56
CA GLY A 118 21.20 0.61 -15.37
C GLY A 118 20.52 1.33 -16.54
N GLY A 119 21.27 2.21 -17.21
CA GLY A 119 20.75 3.00 -18.34
C GLY A 119 19.65 4.00 -17.97
N GLY A 120 19.52 4.35 -16.68
CA GLY A 120 18.53 5.32 -16.17
C GLY A 120 17.16 4.72 -15.83
N THR A 121 16.99 3.40 -15.85
CA THR A 121 15.73 2.75 -15.50
C THR A 121 15.69 2.41 -14.02
N ARG A 122 15.19 3.36 -13.22
CA ARG A 122 14.95 3.16 -11.78
C ARG A 122 13.65 2.37 -11.61
N LEU A 123 13.77 1.13 -11.16
CA LEU A 123 12.64 0.20 -11.03
C LEU A 123 11.86 0.42 -9.74
N LEU A 124 12.51 0.96 -8.72
CA LEU A 124 11.97 1.11 -7.36
C LEU A 124 12.51 2.41 -6.73
N ALA A 125 11.98 2.77 -5.57
CA ALA A 125 12.38 3.94 -4.80
C ALA A 125 13.88 3.97 -4.42
N GLY A 126 14.74 3.04 -4.82
CA GLY A 126 16.15 2.98 -4.40
C GLY A 126 16.36 2.00 -3.24
N GLY A 127 17.63 1.72 -2.96
CA GLY A 127 18.03 0.58 -2.11
C GLY A 127 17.96 0.84 -0.61
N TYR A 128 17.86 2.10 -0.18
CA TYR A 128 17.78 2.46 1.23
C TYR A 128 17.23 3.89 1.37
N GLY A 129 16.79 4.23 2.59
CA GLY A 129 16.33 5.57 2.93
C GLY A 129 15.49 5.58 4.19
N THR A 130 14.54 6.51 4.27
CA THR A 130 13.52 6.55 5.32
C THR A 130 12.12 6.35 4.74
N TRP A 131 11.20 5.83 5.53
CA TRP A 131 9.80 5.66 5.15
C TRP A 131 8.87 6.23 6.22
N ASP A 132 7.69 6.64 5.79
CA ASP A 132 6.60 6.95 6.71
C ASP A 132 5.24 6.54 6.15
N SER A 133 4.26 6.47 7.04
CA SER A 133 2.88 6.20 6.70
C SER A 133 2.09 7.51 6.66
N GLU A 134 1.58 7.87 5.49
CA GLU A 134 0.83 9.10 5.29
C GLU A 134 -0.65 8.81 4.97
N VAL A 135 -1.48 9.87 4.98
CA VAL A 135 -2.90 9.81 4.56
C VAL A 135 -3.67 8.69 5.31
N TYR A 136 -3.71 8.78 6.64
CA TYR A 136 -4.37 7.78 7.51
C TYR A 136 -3.85 6.34 7.29
N GLY A 137 -2.55 6.24 6.98
CA GLY A 137 -1.87 4.99 6.65
C GLY A 137 -2.33 4.33 5.35
N SER A 138 -2.69 5.14 4.35
CA SER A 138 -3.06 4.67 3.01
C SER A 138 -1.91 4.82 2.01
N VAL A 139 -0.87 5.58 2.38
CA VAL A 139 0.32 5.78 1.57
C VAL A 139 1.54 5.36 2.38
N LEU A 140 2.35 4.49 1.79
CA LEU A 140 3.72 4.22 2.22
C LEU A 140 4.63 5.17 1.43
N ALA A 141 5.07 6.24 2.07
CA ALA A 141 5.96 7.21 1.42
C ALA A 141 7.41 6.81 1.68
N LEU A 142 8.17 6.59 0.60
CA LEU A 142 9.60 6.33 0.67
C LEU A 142 10.37 7.61 0.38
N PHE A 143 11.45 7.82 1.13
CA PHE A 143 12.34 8.97 1.03
C PHE A 143 13.77 8.44 0.86
N PRO A 144 14.20 8.18 -0.38
CA PRO A 144 15.52 7.62 -0.68
C PRO A 144 16.63 8.64 -0.39
N GLU A 145 16.27 9.92 -0.57
CA GLU A 145 17.03 11.09 -0.19
C GLU A 145 16.07 12.04 0.52
N LYS A 146 16.60 12.94 1.36
CA LYS A 146 15.81 13.82 2.25
C LYS A 146 14.69 14.59 1.54
N ASP A 147 14.94 15.04 0.31
CA ASP A 147 14.01 15.86 -0.47
C ASP A 147 13.40 15.11 -1.68
N GLN A 148 13.66 13.80 -1.79
CA GLN A 148 13.08 12.95 -2.82
C GLN A 148 11.96 12.10 -2.20
N ARG A 149 10.72 12.33 -2.63
CA ARG A 149 9.56 11.60 -2.12
C ARG A 149 8.99 10.67 -3.19
N ASP A 150 8.89 9.39 -2.89
CA ASP A 150 8.29 8.35 -3.74
C ASP A 150 7.08 7.70 -3.04
N PRO A 151 5.83 8.12 -3.34
CA PRO A 151 4.64 7.62 -2.68
C PRO A 151 4.14 6.31 -3.28
N HIS A 152 3.98 5.28 -2.45
CA HIS A 152 3.39 4.01 -2.81
C HIS A 152 2.02 3.85 -2.15
N TRP A 153 0.97 3.72 -2.94
CA TRP A 153 -0.39 3.59 -2.38
C TRP A 153 -0.63 2.18 -1.89
N ILE A 154 -1.11 2.02 -0.66
CA ILE A 154 -1.44 0.71 -0.11
C ILE A 154 -2.81 0.30 -0.63
N ASN A 155 -2.84 -0.54 -1.67
CA ASN A 155 -4.07 -1.13 -2.20
C ASN A 155 -4.69 -2.12 -1.19
N ASN A 156 -3.83 -2.89 -0.52
CA ASN A 156 -4.23 -3.84 0.51
C ASN A 156 -3.04 -4.12 1.44
N ILE A 157 -3.32 -4.29 2.73
CA ILE A 157 -2.33 -4.72 3.72
C ILE A 157 -2.99 -5.65 4.75
N THR A 158 -2.30 -6.74 5.05
CA THR A 158 -2.61 -7.67 6.13
C THR A 158 -1.34 -7.94 6.94
N ALA A 159 -1.41 -8.82 7.93
CA ALA A 159 -0.23 -9.24 8.69
C ALA A 159 0.82 -9.98 7.85
N SER A 160 0.48 -10.52 6.67
CA SER A 160 1.38 -11.32 5.83
C SER A 160 1.48 -10.85 4.38
N GLN A 161 0.63 -9.93 3.94
CA GLN A 161 0.59 -9.45 2.54
C GLN A 161 0.56 -7.93 2.49
N LEU A 162 1.33 -7.38 1.56
CA LEU A 162 1.36 -5.96 1.27
C LEU A 162 1.30 -5.76 -0.25
N ASN A 163 0.25 -5.08 -0.71
CA ASN A 163 0.04 -4.75 -2.11
C ASN A 163 0.13 -3.24 -2.28
N LEU A 164 1.16 -2.80 -2.99
CA LEU A 164 1.46 -1.40 -3.23
C LEU A 164 1.18 -1.06 -4.69
N ALA A 165 0.45 0.01 -4.94
CA ALA A 165 0.46 0.66 -6.25
C ALA A 165 1.69 1.57 -6.32
N ILE A 166 2.54 1.34 -7.32
CA ILE A 166 3.76 2.10 -7.57
C ILE A 166 3.75 2.64 -9.00
N SER A 167 4.62 3.61 -9.28
CA SER A 167 4.89 4.09 -10.64
C SER A 167 6.33 3.81 -10.99
N VAL A 168 6.57 3.17 -12.13
CA VAL A 168 7.92 2.89 -12.62
C VAL A 168 8.13 3.63 -13.92
N SER A 169 9.19 4.44 -13.97
CA SER A 169 9.54 5.18 -15.19
C SER A 169 10.35 4.29 -16.12
N LEU A 170 9.79 4.01 -17.30
CA LEU A 170 10.44 3.20 -18.33
C LEU A 170 10.87 4.09 -19.50
N PRO A 171 12.15 4.08 -19.90
CA PRO A 171 12.62 4.84 -21.07
C PRO A 171 11.79 4.54 -22.32
N GLY A 172 11.27 5.60 -22.96
CA GLY A 172 10.44 5.50 -24.17
C GLY A 172 8.96 5.14 -23.93
N LEU A 173 8.59 4.70 -22.73
CA LEU A 173 7.19 4.42 -22.35
C LEU A 173 6.65 5.42 -21.33
N GLY A 174 7.52 6.14 -20.61
CA GLY A 174 7.15 7.05 -19.54
C GLY A 174 6.79 6.31 -18.25
N ASP A 175 5.97 6.95 -17.43
CA ASP A 175 5.57 6.41 -16.14
C ASP A 175 4.46 5.35 -16.29
N VAL A 176 4.78 4.13 -15.84
CA VAL A 176 3.89 2.98 -15.94
C VAL A 176 3.39 2.60 -14.54
N PRO A 177 2.07 2.60 -14.30
CA PRO A 177 1.51 2.17 -13.03
C PRO A 177 1.64 0.65 -12.87
N MET A 178 2.11 0.22 -11.71
CA MET A 178 2.34 -1.18 -11.37
C MET A 178 1.80 -1.52 -9.99
N LYS A 179 1.64 -2.82 -9.73
CA LYS A 179 1.35 -3.38 -8.42
C LYS A 179 2.54 -4.17 -7.94
N LEU A 180 3.17 -3.72 -6.86
CA LEU A 180 4.21 -4.46 -6.17
C LEU A 180 3.55 -5.33 -5.10
N LEU A 181 3.69 -6.64 -5.25
CA LEU A 181 3.10 -7.64 -4.36
C LEU A 181 4.20 -8.20 -3.46
N LEU A 182 4.03 -8.01 -2.16
CA LEU A 182 4.99 -8.38 -1.14
C LEU A 182 4.37 -9.38 -0.15
N GLU A 183 5.20 -10.30 0.33
CA GLU A 183 4.84 -11.31 1.33
C GLU A 183 5.81 -11.23 2.51
N LYS A 184 5.26 -11.18 3.73
CA LYS A 184 6.07 -11.02 4.94
C LYS A 184 6.91 -12.28 5.18
N GLN A 185 8.17 -12.11 5.60
CA GLN A 185 9.08 -13.21 5.97
C GLN A 185 8.91 -13.63 7.44
#